data_AF-G2QW76-F1
#
_entry.id   AF-G2QW76-F1
#
_cell.length_a   1.000
_cell.length_b   1.000
_cell.length_c   1.000
_cell.angle_alpha   90.00
_cell.angle_beta   90.00
_cell.angle_gamma   90.00
#
_symmetry.space_group_name_H-M   'P 1'
#
loop_
_entity.id
_entity.type
_entity.pdbx_description
1 polymer ?
#
loop_
_entity_poly.entity_id
_entity_poly.type
_entity_poly.pdbx_seq_one_letter_code
_entity_poly.pdbx_strand_id
1 'polypeptide(L)'
;MGIPHLTTAHMEMTSPPPLKSKSNPHTSPSNVDYSMTSPLHADGSDFPCKGYLSLLGSPDGQAVATWTAGGTYNFTVAGGAPHGGGSCQAALSVDAGRTFRVLHSYEGGCPGLSPQSSFGFVLPHDVPATKGAVFAWTWFNNLGNREMYMNCAVVDVAGGSGGGGSEKVAFGSRPVIFKANVGNGCRTVDSANVKFPDPGPDVDANGPATPPTGSCGAAASSGGEGGSGSGAGENASPTAPGQSPSETVSPPAPNRTSRPIPTPVVGSSGTEWTPGNDWPDWFQSPAARPCWGAYLAVFLWTMLFAYYMS
;
A
#
# COMPACT_ATOMS: atom_id res chain seq x y z
N MET A 1 6.25 17.35 -44.87
CA MET A 1 6.98 16.73 -43.74
C MET A 1 5.95 16.43 -42.66
N GLY A 2 5.39 15.23 -42.65
CA GLY A 2 4.42 14.84 -41.62
C GLY A 2 5.16 14.65 -40.30
N ILE A 3 4.71 15.32 -39.24
CA ILE A 3 5.20 15.06 -37.88
C ILE A 3 4.76 13.64 -37.54
N PRO A 4 5.66 12.69 -37.26
CA PRO A 4 5.26 11.37 -36.82
C PRO A 4 4.51 11.55 -35.49
N HIS A 5 3.21 11.26 -35.50
CA HIS A 5 2.45 11.04 -34.28
C HIS A 5 3.10 9.85 -33.58
N LEU A 6 3.96 10.10 -32.59
CA LEU A 6 4.32 9.11 -31.60
C LEU A 6 3.01 8.77 -30.89
N THR A 7 2.33 7.71 -31.35
CA THR A 7 1.21 7.14 -30.61
C THR A 7 1.81 6.64 -29.31
N THR A 8 1.68 7.42 -28.24
CA THR A 8 2.07 6.96 -26.92
C THR A 8 1.16 5.80 -26.58
N ALA A 9 1.69 4.60 -26.70
CA ALA A 9 1.01 3.42 -26.26
C ALA A 9 0.93 3.54 -24.73
N HIS A 10 -0.29 3.42 -24.20
CA HIS A 10 -0.61 3.44 -22.77
C HIS A 10 -0.70 4.83 -22.13
N MET A 11 -0.94 4.85 -20.82
CA MET A 11 -1.34 6.02 -20.04
C MET A 11 -0.38 6.22 -18.85
N GLU A 12 -0.09 7.46 -18.50
CA GLU A 12 0.73 7.85 -17.35
C GLU A 12 0.02 8.91 -16.48
N MET A 13 0.26 8.88 -15.17
CA MET A 13 -0.11 9.99 -14.30
C MET A 13 0.79 11.19 -14.61
N THR A 14 0.19 12.35 -14.87
CA THR A 14 0.90 13.61 -15.14
C THR A 14 0.82 14.59 -13.98
N SER A 15 -0.18 14.44 -13.10
CA SER A 15 -0.33 15.25 -11.88
C SER A 15 -0.89 14.40 -10.73
N PRO A 16 -0.34 14.51 -9.51
CA PRO A 16 0.97 15.09 -9.23
C PRO A 16 2.08 14.40 -10.05
N PRO A 17 3.11 15.11 -10.53
CA PRO A 17 4.14 14.50 -11.38
C PRO A 17 4.87 13.32 -10.69
N PRO A 18 4.87 12.12 -11.28
CA PRO A 18 5.51 10.95 -10.68
C PRO A 18 7.03 11.05 -10.55
N LEU A 19 7.62 10.24 -9.68
CA LEU A 19 9.06 9.95 -9.67
C LEU A 19 9.53 9.55 -11.06
N LYS A 20 10.68 10.10 -11.49
CA LYS A 20 11.30 9.89 -12.82
C LYS A 20 10.44 10.33 -14.02
N SER A 21 9.26 10.92 -13.82
CA SER A 21 8.50 11.50 -14.92
C SER A 21 9.26 12.69 -15.50
N LYS A 22 9.20 12.86 -16.83
CA LYS A 22 9.68 14.04 -17.56
C LYS A 22 9.03 15.35 -17.08
N SER A 23 7.84 15.26 -16.47
CA SER A 23 7.08 16.40 -15.97
C SER A 23 7.37 16.70 -14.49
N ASN A 24 8.15 15.85 -13.81
CA ASN A 24 8.53 16.11 -12.43
C ASN A 24 9.73 17.07 -12.39
N PRO A 25 9.59 18.25 -11.76
CA PRO A 25 10.63 19.28 -11.75
C PRO A 25 11.89 18.87 -10.97
N HIS A 26 11.82 17.82 -10.16
CA HIS A 26 12.94 17.30 -9.40
C HIS A 26 13.70 16.19 -10.14
N THR A 27 13.10 15.57 -11.16
CA THR A 27 13.78 14.53 -11.94
C THR A 27 14.91 15.14 -12.76
N SER A 28 16.15 14.73 -12.48
CA SER A 28 17.29 15.08 -13.31
C SER A 28 17.11 14.56 -14.76
N PRO A 29 17.51 15.29 -15.82
CA PRO A 29 17.29 14.87 -17.21
C PRO A 29 17.82 13.47 -17.57
N SER A 30 18.94 13.06 -16.97
CA SER A 30 19.52 11.72 -17.15
C SER A 30 18.73 10.60 -16.45
N ASN A 31 17.85 10.95 -15.52
CA ASN A 31 17.07 10.03 -14.71
C ASN A 31 15.60 9.94 -15.14
N VAL A 32 15.21 10.61 -16.22
CA VAL A 32 13.86 10.51 -16.80
C VAL A 32 13.61 9.08 -17.27
N ASP A 33 12.48 8.51 -16.83
CA ASP A 33 11.94 7.28 -17.40
C ASP A 33 11.05 7.62 -18.60
N TYR A 34 11.53 7.31 -19.81
CA TYR A 34 10.78 7.49 -21.05
C TYR A 34 9.73 6.39 -21.29
N SER A 35 9.69 5.38 -20.43
CA SER A 35 8.73 4.27 -20.44
C SER A 35 7.69 4.39 -19.31
N MET A 36 7.45 5.61 -18.82
CA MET A 36 6.52 5.88 -17.70
C MET A 36 5.08 5.39 -17.95
N THR A 37 4.64 5.40 -19.21
CA THR A 37 3.33 4.88 -19.63
C THR A 37 3.26 3.35 -19.61
N SER A 38 4.39 2.64 -19.55
CA SER A 38 4.40 1.17 -19.59
C SER A 38 3.85 0.58 -18.30
N PRO A 39 3.15 -0.58 -18.38
CA PRO A 39 2.70 -1.29 -17.19
C PRO A 39 3.88 -1.72 -16.32
N LEU A 40 3.58 -2.15 -15.11
CA LEU A 40 4.53 -2.92 -14.30
C LEU A 40 4.88 -4.24 -15.01
N HIS A 41 6.04 -4.79 -14.69
CA HIS A 41 6.44 -6.10 -15.16
C HIS A 41 5.44 -7.17 -14.68
N ALA A 42 5.12 -8.10 -15.58
CA ALA A 42 4.14 -9.16 -15.30
C ALA A 42 4.58 -10.12 -14.18
N ASP A 43 5.87 -10.15 -13.83
CA ASP A 43 6.42 -10.89 -12.69
C ASP A 43 6.44 -10.09 -11.37
N GLY A 44 6.06 -8.81 -11.42
CA GLY A 44 6.04 -7.90 -10.28
C GLY A 44 7.40 -7.39 -9.83
N SER A 45 8.47 -7.63 -10.58
CA SER A 45 9.85 -7.26 -10.21
C SER A 45 10.08 -5.75 -10.02
N ASP A 46 9.23 -4.91 -10.60
CA ASP A 46 9.25 -3.45 -10.46
C ASP A 46 8.09 -2.91 -9.61
N PHE A 47 7.31 -3.77 -8.95
CA PHE A 47 6.33 -3.33 -7.96
C PHE A 47 7.01 -3.09 -6.60
N PRO A 48 6.68 -2.00 -5.86
CA PRO A 48 5.79 -0.90 -6.24
C PRO A 48 6.50 0.23 -7.00
N CYS A 49 5.72 1.14 -7.59
CA CYS A 49 6.19 2.40 -8.15
C CYS A 49 7.29 2.25 -9.22
N LYS A 50 7.22 1.19 -10.03
CA LYS A 50 8.22 0.85 -11.07
C LYS A 50 9.65 0.71 -10.51
N GLY A 51 9.79 0.43 -9.22
CA GLY A 51 11.07 0.30 -8.51
C GLY A 51 11.70 1.62 -8.08
N TYR A 52 10.99 2.75 -8.15
CA TYR A 52 11.61 4.08 -7.98
C TYR A 52 11.68 4.59 -6.53
N LEU A 53 11.24 3.80 -5.56
CA LEU A 53 11.25 4.19 -4.14
C LEU A 53 12.66 4.42 -3.58
N SER A 54 13.71 3.90 -4.22
CA SER A 54 15.10 4.19 -3.83
C SER A 54 15.49 5.66 -3.96
N LEU A 55 14.69 6.48 -4.66
CA LEU A 55 14.91 7.91 -4.81
C LEU A 55 14.39 8.73 -3.62
N LEU A 56 13.58 8.17 -2.73
CA LEU A 56 13.05 8.90 -1.59
C LEU A 56 14.18 9.47 -0.73
N GLY A 57 14.05 10.75 -0.36
CA GLY A 57 15.07 11.49 0.38
C GLY A 57 16.25 12.00 -0.46
N SER A 58 16.34 11.64 -1.74
CA SER A 58 17.31 12.22 -2.67
C SER A 58 16.80 13.52 -3.30
N PRO A 59 17.67 14.32 -3.95
CA PRO A 59 17.23 15.50 -4.71
C PRO A 59 16.16 15.19 -5.77
N ASP A 60 16.21 14.01 -6.40
CA ASP A 60 15.27 13.57 -7.44
C ASP A 60 13.95 13.02 -6.86
N GLY A 61 13.89 12.78 -5.55
CA GLY A 61 12.71 12.25 -4.85
C GLY A 61 12.05 13.27 -3.91
N GLN A 62 12.24 14.56 -4.17
CA GLN A 62 11.58 15.64 -3.42
C GLN A 62 10.07 15.67 -3.69
N ALA A 63 9.32 16.17 -2.70
CA ALA A 63 7.87 16.31 -2.80
C ALA A 63 7.48 17.34 -3.87
N VAL A 64 6.59 16.94 -4.79
CA VAL A 64 6.09 17.80 -5.88
C VAL A 64 4.84 18.60 -5.48
N ALA A 65 4.24 18.30 -4.34
CA ALA A 65 3.09 18.99 -3.81
C ALA A 65 3.05 18.90 -2.28
N THR A 66 2.29 19.81 -1.65
CA THR A 66 1.90 19.72 -0.24
C THR A 66 0.39 19.68 -0.15
N TRP A 67 -0.13 18.67 0.54
CA TRP A 67 -1.55 18.47 0.82
C TRP A 67 -1.82 18.68 2.30
N THR A 68 -3.06 18.98 2.64
CA THR A 68 -3.55 19.11 4.01
C THR A 68 -4.56 18.00 4.27
N ALA A 69 -4.43 17.28 5.38
CA ALA A 69 -5.39 16.25 5.78
C ALA A 69 -6.82 16.83 5.82
N GLY A 70 -7.81 16.09 5.30
CA GLY A 70 -9.18 16.55 5.08
C GLY A 70 -9.41 17.32 3.78
N GLY A 71 -8.36 17.64 3.03
CA GLY A 71 -8.46 18.35 1.75
C GLY A 71 -8.96 17.45 0.61
N THR A 72 -9.58 18.09 -0.39
CA THR A 72 -9.93 17.45 -1.67
C THR A 72 -8.84 17.71 -2.69
N TYR A 73 -8.39 16.66 -3.36
CA TYR A 73 -7.32 16.69 -4.36
C TYR A 73 -7.73 15.92 -5.60
N ASN A 74 -6.88 15.95 -6.62
CA ASN A 74 -7.05 15.16 -7.81
C ASN A 74 -5.74 14.55 -8.28
N PHE A 75 -5.85 13.50 -9.07
CA PHE A 75 -4.79 13.07 -9.96
C PHE A 75 -5.26 13.19 -11.41
N THR A 76 -4.31 13.43 -12.30
CA THR A 76 -4.54 13.55 -13.74
C THR A 76 -3.73 12.49 -14.45
N VAL A 77 -4.38 11.78 -15.37
CA VAL A 77 -3.76 10.77 -16.24
C VAL A 77 -3.86 11.26 -17.68
N ALA A 78 -2.79 11.10 -18.44
CA ALA A 78 -2.74 11.40 -19.87
C ALA A 78 -2.03 10.28 -20.63
N GLY A 79 -2.29 10.19 -21.92
CA GLY A 79 -1.67 9.18 -22.78
C GLY A 79 -2.40 9.01 -24.09
N GLY A 80 -2.20 7.87 -24.74
CA GLY A 80 -2.66 7.64 -26.10
C GLY A 80 -3.44 6.35 -26.31
N ALA A 81 -3.39 5.42 -25.35
CA ALA A 81 -4.19 4.20 -25.38
C ALA A 81 -4.86 3.95 -24.02
N PRO A 82 -6.10 4.44 -23.81
CA PRO A 82 -6.83 4.23 -22.56
C PRO A 82 -7.42 2.82 -22.44
N HIS A 83 -7.24 1.94 -23.43
CA HIS A 83 -7.66 0.53 -23.37
C HIS A 83 -9.12 0.30 -22.96
N GLY A 84 -10.04 1.13 -23.47
CA GLY A 84 -11.46 1.07 -23.11
C GLY A 84 -11.76 1.48 -21.66
N GLY A 85 -10.79 2.10 -20.98
CA GLY A 85 -10.85 2.42 -19.56
C GLY A 85 -10.39 1.23 -18.71
N GLY A 86 -11.18 0.91 -17.69
CA GLY A 86 -10.81 -0.02 -16.63
C GLY A 86 -11.16 0.55 -15.26
N SER A 87 -10.47 0.05 -14.24
CA SER A 87 -10.64 0.52 -12.87
C SER A 87 -9.30 0.97 -12.28
N CYS A 88 -9.36 1.96 -11.40
CA CYS A 88 -8.18 2.53 -10.75
C CYS A 88 -8.34 2.64 -9.24
N GLN A 89 -7.21 2.73 -8.53
CA GLN A 89 -7.20 3.21 -7.15
C GLN A 89 -6.23 4.37 -7.00
N ALA A 90 -6.66 5.37 -6.24
CA ALA A 90 -5.79 6.36 -5.63
C ALA A 90 -5.43 5.87 -4.22
N ALA A 91 -4.15 5.84 -3.89
CA ALA A 91 -3.68 5.36 -2.59
C ALA A 91 -2.53 6.21 -2.06
N LEU A 92 -2.33 6.21 -0.74
CA LEU A 92 -1.25 6.93 -0.09
C LEU A 92 -0.46 5.99 0.83
N SER A 93 0.86 6.13 0.77
CA SER A 93 1.78 5.59 1.76
C SER A 93 2.37 6.71 2.60
N VAL A 94 2.38 6.51 3.93
CA VAL A 94 3.06 7.38 4.91
C VAL A 94 4.28 6.69 5.53
N ASP A 95 4.66 5.53 5.00
CA ASP A 95 5.70 4.64 5.51
C ASP A 95 6.76 4.33 4.44
N ALA A 96 7.14 5.36 3.66
CA ALA A 96 8.15 5.30 2.59
C ALA A 96 7.85 4.25 1.50
N GLY A 97 6.57 4.06 1.18
CA GLY A 97 6.10 3.15 0.13
C GLY A 97 6.00 1.68 0.56
N ARG A 98 6.10 1.36 1.86
CA ARG A 98 5.95 -0.02 2.37
C ARG A 98 4.50 -0.48 2.32
N THR A 99 3.56 0.39 2.68
CA THR A 99 2.12 0.11 2.60
C THR A 99 1.37 1.27 1.95
N PHE A 100 0.50 0.96 1.00
CA PHE A 100 -0.36 1.93 0.33
C PHE A 100 -1.79 1.69 0.75
N ARG A 101 -2.40 2.68 1.43
CA ARG A 101 -3.79 2.65 1.88
C ARG A 101 -4.67 3.32 0.85
N VAL A 102 -5.75 2.66 0.45
CA VAL A 102 -6.69 3.14 -0.58
C VAL A 102 -7.40 4.39 -0.07
N LEU A 103 -7.26 5.49 -0.81
CA LEU A 103 -8.00 6.73 -0.59
C LEU A 103 -9.35 6.66 -1.32
N HIS A 104 -9.35 6.22 -2.58
CA HIS A 104 -10.55 6.17 -3.43
C HIS A 104 -10.40 5.08 -4.49
N SER A 105 -11.48 4.36 -4.78
CA SER A 105 -11.56 3.38 -5.86
C SER A 105 -12.51 3.84 -6.97
N TYR A 106 -12.09 3.72 -8.23
CA TYR A 106 -12.90 4.05 -9.41
C TYR A 106 -13.14 2.77 -10.18
N GLU A 107 -14.31 2.16 -10.01
CA GLU A 107 -14.71 0.93 -10.68
C GLU A 107 -15.37 1.25 -12.02
N GLY A 108 -14.56 1.26 -13.07
CA GLY A 108 -14.97 1.71 -14.41
C GLY A 108 -14.62 3.18 -14.68
N GLY A 109 -14.54 3.52 -15.97
CA GLY A 109 -14.35 4.90 -16.43
C GLY A 109 -12.97 5.50 -16.15
N CYS A 110 -12.02 4.74 -15.59
CA CYS A 110 -10.65 5.21 -15.34
C CYS A 110 -9.65 4.49 -16.25
N PRO A 111 -8.67 5.19 -16.88
CA PRO A 111 -8.31 6.61 -16.76
C PRO A 111 -9.11 7.57 -17.65
N GLY A 112 -10.32 7.17 -18.04
CA GLY A 112 -11.17 7.92 -18.96
C GLY A 112 -10.76 7.66 -20.42
N LEU A 113 -11.60 8.10 -21.35
CA LEU A 113 -11.39 7.90 -22.80
C LEU A 113 -10.86 9.16 -23.50
N SER A 114 -10.78 10.27 -22.77
CA SER A 114 -10.17 11.51 -23.27
C SER A 114 -8.64 11.40 -23.24
N PRO A 115 -7.91 12.17 -24.08
CA PRO A 115 -6.44 12.19 -24.06
C PRO A 115 -5.84 12.52 -22.69
N GLN A 116 -6.61 13.23 -21.86
CA GLN A 116 -6.31 13.55 -20.48
C GLN A 116 -7.62 13.54 -19.67
N SER A 117 -7.58 12.95 -18.48
CA SER A 117 -8.71 12.95 -17.54
C SER A 117 -8.21 13.16 -16.11
N SER A 118 -9.03 13.80 -15.27
CA SER A 118 -8.72 14.04 -13.86
C SER A 118 -9.76 13.39 -12.95
N PHE A 119 -9.30 12.85 -11.84
CA PHE A 119 -10.10 12.08 -10.88
C PHE A 119 -9.90 12.67 -9.48
N GLY A 120 -11.01 13.06 -8.84
CA GLY A 120 -11.00 13.69 -7.52
C GLY A 120 -11.07 12.67 -6.39
N PHE A 121 -10.38 12.94 -5.28
CA PHE A 121 -10.44 12.14 -4.05
C PHE A 121 -10.30 13.06 -2.83
N VAL A 122 -10.71 12.55 -1.67
CA VAL A 122 -10.49 13.22 -0.37
C VAL A 122 -9.30 12.57 0.32
N LEU A 123 -8.38 13.39 0.84
CA LEU A 123 -7.35 12.93 1.77
C LEU A 123 -7.98 12.84 3.18
N PRO A 124 -8.07 11.68 3.83
CA PRO A 124 -8.75 11.56 5.12
C PRO A 124 -8.18 12.50 6.18
N HIS A 125 -9.05 12.99 7.06
CA HIS A 125 -8.70 13.94 8.13
C HIS A 125 -7.68 13.39 9.14
N ASP A 126 -7.64 12.07 9.30
CA ASP A 126 -6.77 11.38 10.26
C ASP A 126 -5.45 10.89 9.65
N VAL A 127 -5.16 11.21 8.38
CA VAL A 127 -3.84 10.96 7.79
C VAL A 127 -2.79 11.74 8.60
N PRO A 128 -1.72 11.08 9.08
CA PRO A 128 -0.70 11.76 9.86
C PRO A 128 0.10 12.73 9.00
N ALA A 129 0.50 13.85 9.59
CA ALA A 129 1.47 14.75 8.97
C ALA A 129 2.75 13.97 8.62
N THR A 130 3.16 14.05 7.35
CA THR A 130 4.22 13.20 6.80
C THR A 130 5.01 13.99 5.77
N LYS A 131 6.33 14.06 5.94
CA LYS A 131 7.23 14.53 4.88
C LYS A 131 7.57 13.38 3.96
N GLY A 132 7.44 13.60 2.65
CA GLY A 132 7.73 12.57 1.65
C GLY A 132 6.76 11.37 1.65
N ALA A 133 5.47 11.61 1.90
CA ALA A 133 4.44 10.61 1.65
C ALA A 133 4.41 10.24 0.16
N VAL A 134 4.03 9.01 -0.17
CA VAL A 134 4.01 8.51 -1.55
C VAL A 134 2.58 8.29 -2.00
N PHE A 135 2.11 9.15 -2.90
CA PHE A 135 0.83 8.96 -3.57
C PHE A 135 1.00 7.99 -4.74
N ALA A 136 0.07 7.05 -4.90
CA ALA A 136 0.06 6.09 -5.98
C ALA A 136 -1.26 6.13 -6.74
N TRP A 137 -1.17 6.23 -8.07
CA TRP A 137 -2.23 5.85 -8.98
C TRP A 137 -1.95 4.43 -9.46
N THR A 138 -2.95 3.55 -9.40
CA THR A 138 -2.94 2.25 -10.07
C THR A 138 -4.08 2.13 -11.06
N TRP A 139 -3.86 1.37 -12.13
CA TRP A 139 -4.88 1.10 -13.14
C TRP A 139 -4.80 -0.33 -13.66
N PHE A 140 -5.97 -0.95 -13.80
CA PHE A 140 -6.17 -2.25 -14.43
C PHE A 140 -7.02 -2.03 -15.68
N ASN A 141 -6.40 -2.18 -16.85
CA ASN A 141 -6.99 -1.90 -18.14
C ASN A 141 -8.14 -2.86 -18.48
N ASN A 142 -9.20 -2.32 -19.09
CA ASN A 142 -10.36 -3.11 -19.50
C ASN A 142 -9.98 -4.02 -20.69
N LEU A 143 -9.48 -3.44 -21.78
CA LEU A 143 -9.14 -4.14 -23.02
C LEU A 143 -7.64 -4.41 -23.15
N GLY A 144 -7.26 -5.50 -23.83
CA GLY A 144 -5.86 -5.83 -24.11
C GLY A 144 -5.24 -6.84 -23.13
N ASN A 145 -3.91 -6.80 -22.96
CA ASN A 145 -3.23 -7.68 -22.02
C ASN A 145 -3.72 -7.45 -20.58
N ARG A 146 -3.71 -8.48 -19.74
CA ARG A 146 -4.04 -8.31 -18.32
C ARG A 146 -2.82 -7.68 -17.64
N GLU A 147 -2.88 -6.37 -17.40
CA GLU A 147 -1.75 -5.59 -16.91
C GLU A 147 -2.13 -4.82 -15.63
N MET A 148 -1.11 -4.31 -14.94
CA MET A 148 -1.25 -3.38 -13.82
C MET A 148 -0.32 -2.20 -14.08
N TYR A 149 -0.87 -1.00 -14.14
CA TYR A 149 -0.13 0.25 -14.23
C TYR A 149 0.01 0.83 -12.83
N MET A 150 1.16 1.43 -12.54
CA MET A 150 1.38 2.14 -11.29
C MET A 150 2.36 3.29 -11.50
N ASN A 151 1.94 4.51 -11.17
CA ASN A 151 2.84 5.66 -11.07
C ASN A 151 2.73 6.26 -9.68
N CYS A 152 3.85 6.72 -9.15
CA CYS A 152 3.92 7.25 -7.79
C CYS A 152 4.56 8.63 -7.75
N ALA A 153 3.96 9.56 -7.00
CA ALA A 153 4.48 10.90 -6.77
C ALA A 153 4.76 11.10 -5.28
N VAL A 154 5.79 11.87 -4.97
CA VAL A 154 6.11 12.25 -3.60
C VAL A 154 5.34 13.51 -3.25
N VAL A 155 4.65 13.50 -2.12
CA VAL A 155 3.87 14.63 -1.61
C VAL A 155 4.16 14.81 -0.13
N ASP A 156 4.11 16.05 0.35
CA ASP A 156 4.08 16.32 1.78
C ASP A 156 2.64 16.38 2.27
N VAL A 157 2.38 15.81 3.44
CA VAL A 157 1.08 15.94 4.13
C VAL A 157 1.26 16.82 5.35
N ALA A 158 0.51 17.92 5.39
CA ALA A 158 0.39 18.83 6.51
C ALA A 158 -0.94 18.61 7.25
N GLY A 159 -0.97 18.91 8.55
CA GLY A 159 -2.17 18.69 9.36
C GLY A 159 -2.51 17.20 9.55
N GLY A 160 -3.31 16.92 10.58
CA GLY A 160 -3.63 15.55 10.99
C GLY A 160 -2.87 15.15 12.26
N SER A 161 -3.53 15.32 13.42
CA SER A 161 -2.99 14.96 14.74
C SER A 161 -3.02 13.43 15.01
N GLY A 162 -3.32 12.61 14.00
CA GLY A 162 -3.60 11.18 14.17
C GLY A 162 -4.88 10.87 14.97
N GLY A 163 -5.68 11.89 15.33
CA GLY A 163 -6.94 11.74 16.05
C GLY A 163 -7.84 12.94 15.83
N GLY A 164 -9.08 12.70 15.39
CA GLY A 164 -10.12 13.73 15.32
C GLY A 164 -10.81 13.97 13.97
N GLY A 165 -10.74 13.03 13.02
CA GLY A 165 -11.54 13.09 11.78
C GLY A 165 -12.94 12.50 11.96
N SER A 166 -13.94 12.98 11.20
CA SER A 166 -15.26 12.36 11.04
C SER A 166 -15.26 11.16 10.07
N GLU A 167 -14.11 10.53 9.89
CA GLU A 167 -13.92 9.46 8.92
C GLU A 167 -14.76 8.24 9.30
N LYS A 168 -15.46 7.65 8.33
CA LYS A 168 -16.17 6.39 8.54
C LYS A 168 -15.20 5.23 8.81
N VAL A 169 -14.02 5.28 8.19
CA VAL A 169 -12.94 4.30 8.35
C VAL A 169 -11.64 5.07 8.51
N ALA A 170 -10.96 4.84 9.64
CA ALA A 170 -9.68 5.46 9.93
C ALA A 170 -8.64 5.12 8.86
N PHE A 171 -7.77 6.07 8.49
CA PHE A 171 -6.77 5.91 7.44
C PHE A 171 -5.92 4.64 7.61
N GLY A 172 -5.43 4.37 8.82
CA GLY A 172 -4.63 3.17 9.12
C GLY A 172 -5.39 1.85 8.98
N SER A 173 -6.73 1.89 9.00
CA SER A 173 -7.61 0.72 8.82
C SER A 173 -8.15 0.58 7.40
N ARG A 174 -7.90 1.55 6.51
CA ARG A 174 -8.32 1.46 5.11
C ARG A 174 -7.62 0.29 4.40
N PRO A 175 -8.23 -0.30 3.36
CA PRO A 175 -7.65 -1.43 2.65
C PRO A 175 -6.28 -1.09 2.07
N VAL A 176 -5.43 -2.11 1.96
CA VAL A 176 -4.20 -1.99 1.18
C VAL A 176 -4.52 -2.01 -0.31
N ILE A 177 -3.71 -1.34 -1.11
CA ILE A 177 -3.89 -1.26 -2.56
C ILE A 177 -4.02 -2.65 -3.19
N PHE A 178 -4.99 -2.78 -4.09
CA PHE A 178 -5.23 -4.02 -4.82
C PHE A 178 -4.07 -4.31 -5.78
N LYS A 179 -3.72 -5.60 -5.91
CA LYS A 179 -2.65 -6.08 -6.78
C LYS A 179 -3.14 -7.28 -7.57
N ALA A 180 -2.97 -7.22 -8.89
CA ALA A 180 -3.22 -8.32 -9.81
C ALA A 180 -2.28 -8.19 -11.00
N ASN A 181 -2.15 -9.26 -11.79
CA ASN A 181 -1.39 -9.26 -13.05
C ASN A 181 0.13 -9.02 -12.89
N VAL A 182 0.65 -9.17 -11.67
CA VAL A 182 2.07 -8.93 -11.31
C VAL A 182 2.69 -10.17 -10.66
N GLY A 183 2.44 -11.34 -11.23
CA GLY A 183 3.02 -12.61 -10.76
C GLY A 183 2.50 -13.10 -9.40
N ASN A 184 1.52 -12.42 -8.80
CA ASN A 184 1.02 -12.70 -7.45
C ASN A 184 -0.11 -13.75 -7.38
N GLY A 185 -0.45 -14.40 -8.49
CA GLY A 185 -1.54 -15.38 -8.58
C GLY A 185 -2.95 -14.78 -8.60
N CYS A 186 -3.10 -13.46 -8.57
CA CYS A 186 -4.36 -12.76 -8.79
C CYS A 186 -4.43 -12.20 -10.22
N ARG A 187 -5.57 -12.36 -10.90
CA ARG A 187 -5.76 -11.95 -12.29
C ARG A 187 -7.06 -11.20 -12.48
N THR A 188 -7.03 -10.11 -13.23
CA THR A 188 -8.26 -9.46 -13.71
C THR A 188 -8.87 -10.25 -14.86
N VAL A 189 -10.19 -10.11 -15.03
CA VAL A 189 -10.92 -10.74 -16.14
C VAL A 189 -10.68 -9.95 -17.42
N ASP A 190 -10.60 -10.65 -18.56
CA ASP A 190 -10.43 -9.99 -19.86
C ASP A 190 -11.66 -9.17 -20.25
N SER A 191 -11.43 -8.04 -20.91
CA SER A 191 -12.48 -7.17 -21.45
C SER A 191 -13.53 -6.72 -20.41
N ALA A 192 -13.08 -6.51 -19.17
CA ALA A 192 -13.93 -6.10 -18.05
C ALA A 192 -13.22 -5.09 -17.14
N ASN A 193 -13.99 -4.17 -16.56
CA ASN A 193 -13.51 -3.37 -15.43
C ASN A 193 -13.39 -4.29 -14.21
N VAL A 194 -12.34 -4.15 -13.40
CA VAL A 194 -12.21 -4.94 -12.18
C VAL A 194 -13.10 -4.35 -11.08
N LYS A 195 -13.86 -5.21 -10.40
CA LYS A 195 -14.52 -4.91 -9.13
C LYS A 195 -13.55 -5.25 -8.02
N PHE A 196 -13.11 -4.25 -7.26
CA PHE A 196 -12.10 -4.48 -6.24
C PHE A 196 -12.72 -5.31 -5.10
N PRO A 197 -12.04 -6.37 -4.62
CA PRO A 197 -12.54 -7.16 -3.49
C PRO A 197 -12.74 -6.32 -2.22
N ASP A 198 -11.86 -5.34 -2.02
CA ASP A 198 -11.91 -4.40 -0.89
C ASP A 198 -11.62 -2.97 -1.39
N PRO A 199 -12.65 -2.25 -1.88
CA PRO A 199 -12.48 -0.96 -2.55
C PRO A 199 -12.26 0.20 -1.56
N GLY A 200 -12.42 -0.02 -0.25
CA GLY A 200 -12.43 1.02 0.76
C GLY A 200 -13.78 1.75 0.88
N PRO A 201 -13.86 2.78 1.73
CA PRO A 201 -15.13 3.47 2.01
C PRO A 201 -15.57 4.45 0.92
N ASP A 202 -14.65 4.87 0.04
CA ASP A 202 -14.87 5.88 -1.00
C ASP A 202 -14.73 5.22 -2.38
N VAL A 203 -15.85 5.03 -3.08
CA VAL A 203 -15.92 4.25 -4.32
C VAL A 203 -16.88 4.87 -5.33
N ASP A 204 -16.41 5.06 -6.56
CA ASP A 204 -17.27 5.40 -7.70
C ASP A 204 -17.53 4.16 -8.55
N ALA A 205 -18.79 3.78 -8.71
CA ALA A 205 -19.23 2.69 -9.60
C ALA A 205 -19.68 3.27 -10.95
N ASN A 206 -18.73 3.44 -11.87
CA ASN A 206 -18.93 4.12 -13.15
C ASN A 206 -19.26 3.17 -14.32
N GLY A 207 -19.70 1.95 -14.02
CA GLY A 207 -20.13 0.96 -15.01
C GLY A 207 -20.07 -0.47 -14.49
N PRO A 208 -20.35 -1.47 -15.35
CA PRO A 208 -20.22 -2.87 -14.99
C PRO A 208 -18.77 -3.21 -14.61
N ALA A 209 -18.60 -3.92 -13.49
CA ALA A 209 -17.31 -4.37 -13.00
C ALA A 209 -17.41 -5.85 -12.55
N THR A 210 -16.34 -6.60 -12.80
CA THR A 210 -16.27 -8.05 -12.56
C THR A 210 -15.22 -8.35 -11.49
N PRO A 211 -15.51 -9.19 -10.48
CA PRO A 211 -14.52 -9.61 -9.50
C PRO A 211 -13.30 -10.27 -10.17
N PRO A 212 -12.08 -10.06 -9.65
CA PRO A 212 -10.89 -10.73 -10.15
C PRO A 212 -10.91 -12.22 -9.77
N THR A 213 -10.03 -12.99 -10.39
CA THR A 213 -9.91 -14.45 -10.21
C THR A 213 -8.55 -14.84 -9.65
N GLY A 214 -8.49 -15.95 -8.92
CA GLY A 214 -7.27 -16.44 -8.27
C GLY A 214 -7.07 -15.87 -6.87
N SER A 215 -5.80 -15.74 -6.46
CA SER A 215 -5.40 -15.40 -5.09
C SER A 215 -5.46 -13.90 -4.81
N CYS A 216 -6.66 -13.32 -4.81
CA CYS A 216 -6.89 -11.87 -4.81
C CYS A 216 -7.14 -11.22 -3.44
N GLY A 217 -6.86 -11.91 -2.33
CA GLY A 217 -7.14 -11.41 -0.98
C GLY A 217 -8.65 -11.42 -0.64
N ALA A 218 -9.02 -10.73 0.45
CA ALA A 218 -10.27 -10.94 1.19
C ALA A 218 -11.54 -10.36 0.52
N ALA A 219 -11.84 -10.83 -0.69
CA ALA A 219 -13.17 -11.28 -1.12
C ALA A 219 -13.07 -11.86 -2.54
N ALA A 220 -12.15 -12.79 -2.79
CA ALA A 220 -12.25 -13.67 -3.95
C ALA A 220 -13.37 -14.71 -3.70
N SER A 221 -14.65 -14.31 -3.80
CA SER A 221 -15.78 -15.26 -3.72
C SER A 221 -17.05 -14.70 -4.37
N SER A 222 -17.30 -15.10 -5.62
CA SER A 222 -18.46 -15.95 -5.95
C SER A 222 -18.49 -16.21 -7.47
N GLY A 223 -18.11 -17.43 -7.85
CA GLY A 223 -18.17 -17.94 -9.23
C GLY A 223 -17.63 -19.37 -9.26
N GLY A 224 -18.31 -20.27 -8.55
CA GLY A 224 -17.97 -21.69 -8.51
C GLY A 224 -18.76 -22.48 -9.54
N GLU A 225 -18.05 -23.35 -10.24
CA GLU A 225 -18.43 -24.64 -10.87
C GLU A 225 -17.12 -25.15 -11.50
N GLY A 226 -16.57 -26.33 -11.29
CA GLY A 226 -16.92 -27.57 -10.60
C GLY A 226 -15.93 -28.62 -11.16
N GLY A 227 -15.34 -29.48 -10.32
CA GLY A 227 -14.37 -30.47 -10.82
C GLY A 227 -13.69 -31.27 -9.72
N SER A 228 -14.40 -32.28 -9.23
CA SER A 228 -13.99 -33.24 -8.19
C SER A 228 -12.87 -34.19 -8.66
N GLY A 229 -12.03 -34.65 -7.73
CA GLY A 229 -10.98 -35.63 -7.99
C GLY A 229 -10.28 -36.11 -6.73
N SER A 230 -10.93 -36.98 -5.97
CA SER A 230 -10.49 -37.63 -4.73
C SER A 230 -9.28 -38.54 -4.91
N GLY A 231 -8.43 -38.62 -3.89
CA GLY A 231 -7.39 -39.66 -3.76
C GLY A 231 -6.84 -39.72 -2.33
N ALA A 232 -7.33 -40.68 -1.55
CA ALA A 232 -7.04 -40.92 -0.14
C ALA A 232 -5.69 -41.65 0.09
N GLY A 233 -5.15 -41.54 1.31
CA GLY A 233 -4.06 -42.38 1.81
C GLY A 233 -3.52 -41.97 3.19
N GLU A 234 -4.22 -42.39 4.25
CA GLU A 234 -3.69 -42.58 5.62
C GLU A 234 -2.63 -43.72 5.58
N ASN A 235 -1.67 -43.96 6.48
CA ASN A 235 -1.62 -43.89 7.94
C ASN A 235 -0.19 -44.25 8.44
N ALA A 236 0.08 -43.96 9.72
CA ALA A 236 0.94 -44.68 10.69
C ALA A 236 2.47 -44.41 10.83
N SER A 237 2.81 -43.83 11.99
CA SER A 237 4.04 -44.02 12.82
C SER A 237 4.06 -45.42 13.47
N PRO A 238 5.04 -45.86 14.32
CA PRO A 238 6.13 -45.16 15.05
C PRO A 238 7.51 -45.87 14.94
N THR A 239 8.62 -45.36 15.51
CA THR A 239 9.23 -45.85 16.79
C THR A 239 10.51 -45.06 17.12
N ALA A 240 10.67 -44.64 18.39
CA ALA A 240 11.94 -44.35 19.07
C ALA A 240 12.10 -45.38 20.21
N PRO A 241 13.28 -45.61 20.85
CA PRO A 241 13.77 -44.69 21.91
C PRO A 241 15.30 -44.72 22.25
N GLY A 242 15.73 -43.78 23.11
CA GLY A 242 16.92 -43.90 24.01
C GLY A 242 17.86 -42.68 24.00
N GLN A 243 17.70 -41.66 24.86
CA GLN A 243 18.25 -41.50 26.23
C GLN A 243 19.79 -41.23 26.26
N SER A 244 20.42 -40.32 27.03
CA SER A 244 20.09 -39.33 28.09
C SER A 244 21.40 -38.49 28.41
N PRO A 245 21.61 -37.72 29.51
CA PRO A 245 21.81 -36.24 29.47
C PRO A 245 22.99 -35.67 30.31
N SER A 246 22.97 -34.32 30.55
CA SER A 246 23.39 -33.59 31.77
C SER A 246 24.88 -33.13 31.90
N GLU A 247 25.35 -31.97 32.44
CA GLU A 247 24.87 -30.79 33.25
C GLU A 247 25.82 -29.58 32.97
N THR A 248 25.40 -28.30 32.87
CA THR A 248 25.22 -27.22 33.89
C THR A 248 26.30 -27.06 34.97
N VAL A 249 27.02 -25.91 35.05
CA VAL A 249 27.37 -25.13 36.27
C VAL A 249 27.84 -23.69 35.91
N SER A 250 27.42 -22.70 36.69
CA SER A 250 27.98 -21.34 36.92
C SER A 250 27.79 -21.01 38.41
N PRO A 251 28.33 -19.91 39.02
CA PRO A 251 29.49 -19.04 38.77
C PRO A 251 30.40 -18.91 40.04
N PRO A 252 31.32 -17.92 40.19
CA PRO A 252 30.95 -16.65 40.87
C PRO A 252 31.72 -15.36 40.42
N ALA A 253 31.22 -14.18 40.82
CA ALA A 253 31.87 -12.85 40.81
C ALA A 253 32.54 -12.58 42.21
N PRO A 254 33.25 -11.45 42.53
CA PRO A 254 33.29 -10.12 41.90
C PRO A 254 34.67 -9.37 41.90
N ASN A 255 34.79 -8.19 41.27
CA ASN A 255 35.37 -7.01 41.93
C ASN A 255 35.08 -5.66 41.21
N ARG A 256 34.98 -4.58 42.01
CA ARG A 256 34.73 -3.18 41.62
C ARG A 256 36.04 -2.40 41.44
N THR A 257 36.08 -1.44 40.51
CA THR A 257 36.82 -0.15 40.60
C THR A 257 36.42 0.73 39.40
N SER A 258 35.66 1.81 39.61
CA SER A 258 36.07 3.23 39.78
C SER A 258 35.92 4.07 38.49
N ARG A 259 35.02 5.04 38.58
CA ARG A 259 34.59 6.06 37.61
C ARG A 259 35.54 7.26 37.59
N PRO A 260 35.64 7.99 36.46
CA PRO A 260 35.75 9.46 36.52
C PRO A 260 34.56 10.21 35.89
N ILE A 261 34.35 11.43 36.39
CA ILE A 261 33.31 12.46 36.11
C ILE A 261 33.84 13.49 35.07
N PRO A 262 32.99 14.28 34.38
CA PRO A 262 33.16 14.68 32.99
C PRO A 262 33.72 16.10 32.77
N THR A 263 34.00 16.44 31.51
CA THR A 263 34.14 17.81 31.01
C THR A 263 33.12 18.09 29.89
N PRO A 264 32.65 19.35 29.74
CA PRO A 264 31.53 19.69 28.87
C PRO A 264 32.02 20.02 27.46
N VAL A 265 31.36 19.48 26.44
CA VAL A 265 31.48 19.98 25.06
C VAL A 265 30.11 20.46 24.63
N VAL A 266 30.01 21.78 24.48
CA VAL A 266 28.94 22.46 23.75
C VAL A 266 29.11 22.09 22.28
N GLY A 267 28.11 21.46 21.70
CA GLY A 267 28.05 21.12 20.29
C GLY A 267 26.61 21.16 19.82
N SER A 268 26.25 22.22 19.13
CA SER A 268 25.01 22.34 18.38
C SER A 268 24.89 21.20 17.36
N SER A 269 23.83 20.41 17.45
CA SER A 269 23.44 19.51 16.36
C SER A 269 21.95 19.68 16.11
N GLY A 270 21.64 20.33 14.99
CA GLY A 270 20.32 20.26 14.39
C GLY A 270 19.94 18.80 14.18
N THR A 271 18.73 18.46 14.58
CA THR A 271 18.12 17.16 14.32
C THR A 271 17.94 17.01 12.82
N GLU A 272 18.82 16.20 12.22
CA GLU A 272 18.65 15.61 10.90
C GLU A 272 17.46 14.64 10.98
N TRP A 273 16.32 15.07 10.44
CA TRP A 273 15.14 14.22 10.30
C TRP A 273 15.43 13.13 9.27
N THR A 274 15.42 11.85 9.69
CA THR A 274 15.51 10.71 8.76
C THR A 274 14.12 10.13 8.56
N PRO A 275 13.54 10.19 7.35
CA PRO A 275 12.23 9.59 7.09
C PRO A 275 12.26 8.09 7.36
N GLY A 276 11.43 7.60 8.30
CA GLY A 276 11.25 6.16 8.57
C GLY A 276 11.54 5.69 9.99
N ASN A 277 12.33 6.41 10.80
CA ASN A 277 12.78 5.92 12.11
C ASN A 277 12.00 6.47 13.32
N ASP A 278 11.18 7.51 13.13
CA ASP A 278 10.43 8.17 14.21
C ASP A 278 8.94 7.79 14.27
N TRP A 279 8.52 6.73 13.56
CA TRP A 279 7.12 6.31 13.51
C TRP A 279 6.73 5.44 14.72
N PRO A 280 5.53 5.65 15.31
CA PRO A 280 5.02 4.80 16.39
C PRO A 280 5.02 3.31 15.99
N ASP A 281 5.39 2.41 16.90
CA ASP A 281 5.53 0.96 16.64
C ASP A 281 4.28 0.29 16.04
N TRP A 282 3.09 0.84 16.33
CA TRP A 282 1.83 0.33 15.79
C TRP A 282 1.65 0.60 14.27
N PHE A 283 2.43 1.49 13.68
CA PHE A 283 2.50 1.72 12.23
C PHE A 283 3.43 0.73 11.51
N GLN A 284 4.42 0.16 12.21
CA GLN A 284 5.43 -0.71 11.60
C GLN A 284 4.99 -2.18 11.47
N SER A 285 3.82 -2.52 12.02
CA SER A 285 3.33 -3.90 12.09
C SER A 285 2.43 -4.24 10.88
N PRO A 286 2.73 -5.31 10.11
CA PRO A 286 1.78 -5.82 9.13
C PRO A 286 0.59 -6.44 9.88
N ALA A 287 -0.58 -5.83 9.71
CA ALA A 287 -1.89 -6.26 10.19
C ALA A 287 -2.03 -6.40 11.73
N ALA A 288 -2.95 -5.63 12.29
CA ALA A 288 -3.43 -5.82 13.65
C ALA A 288 -3.89 -7.28 13.84
N ARG A 289 -3.25 -7.99 14.77
CA ARG A 289 -3.76 -9.26 15.27
C ARG A 289 -5.14 -8.97 15.88
N PRO A 290 -6.19 -9.74 15.55
CA PRO A 290 -7.51 -9.47 16.10
C PRO A 290 -7.45 -9.66 17.62
N CYS A 291 -7.80 -8.61 18.36
CA CYS A 291 -7.84 -8.61 19.82
C CYS A 291 -9.02 -9.47 20.31
N TRP A 292 -8.85 -10.79 20.34
CA TRP A 292 -9.81 -11.73 20.94
C TRP A 292 -9.74 -11.77 22.49
N GLY A 293 -8.77 -11.07 23.10
CA GLY A 293 -8.54 -11.12 24.55
C GLY A 293 -9.46 -10.27 25.42
N ALA A 294 -10.16 -9.27 24.85
CA ALA A 294 -10.94 -8.32 25.65
C ALA A 294 -12.40 -8.75 25.88
N TYR A 295 -12.96 -9.63 25.04
CA TYR A 295 -14.37 -10.05 25.16
C TYR A 295 -14.59 -11.16 26.21
N LEU A 296 -13.59 -11.98 26.54
CA LEU A 296 -13.75 -13.04 27.53
C LEU A 296 -13.81 -12.52 28.98
N ALA A 297 -13.15 -11.39 29.27
CA ALA A 297 -13.12 -10.83 30.62
C ALA A 297 -14.45 -10.17 31.01
N VAL A 298 -15.19 -9.60 30.05
CA VAL A 298 -16.49 -8.95 30.30
C VAL A 298 -17.61 -9.99 30.47
N PHE A 299 -17.55 -11.13 29.75
CA PHE A 299 -18.54 -12.20 29.87
C PHE A 299 -18.42 -13.02 31.17
N LEU A 300 -17.20 -13.19 31.70
CA LEU A 300 -16.99 -13.90 32.96
C LEU A 300 -17.41 -13.09 34.19
N TRP A 301 -17.41 -11.75 34.10
CA TRP A 301 -17.81 -10.90 35.23
C TRP A 301 -19.33 -10.75 35.37
N THR A 302 -20.08 -10.78 34.27
CA THR A 302 -21.55 -10.72 34.30
C THR A 302 -22.19 -12.04 34.75
N MET A 303 -21.58 -13.20 34.46
CA MET A 303 -22.08 -14.49 34.94
C MET A 303 -21.81 -14.72 36.45
N LEU A 304 -20.73 -14.16 37.01
CA LEU A 304 -20.46 -14.28 38.45
C LEU A 304 -21.42 -13.45 39.32
N PHE A 305 -21.90 -12.31 38.80
CA PHE A 305 -22.88 -11.46 39.50
C PHE A 305 -24.29 -12.07 39.51
N ALA A 306 -24.68 -12.80 38.46
CA ALA A 306 -25.98 -13.48 38.40
C ALA A 306 -26.07 -14.67 39.37
N TYR A 307 -24.94 -15.33 39.67
CA TYR A 307 -24.91 -16.48 40.60
C TYR A 307 -24.98 -16.07 42.08
N TYR A 308 -24.66 -14.82 42.43
CA TYR A 308 -24.70 -14.31 43.81
C TYR A 308 -26.02 -13.63 44.20
N MET A 309 -26.96 -13.49 43.26
CA MET A 309 -28.29 -12.91 43.50
C MET A 309 -29.45 -13.90 43.32
N SER A 310 -29.17 -15.21 43.40
CA SER A 310 -30.18 -16.29 43.43
C SER A 310 -30.17 -17.01 44.77
#